data_AF-A0A511AQX8-F1
#
_entry.id   AF-A0A511AQX8-F1
#
_cell.length_a   1.000
_cell.length_b   1.000
_cell.length_c   1.000
_cell.angle_alpha   90.00
_cell.angle_beta   90.00
_cell.angle_gamma   90.00
#
_symmetry.space_group_name_H-M   'P 1'
#
loop_
_entity.id
_entity.type
_entity.pdbx_description
1 polymer ?
#
loop_
_entity_poly.entity_id
_entity_poly.type
_entity_poly.pdbx_seq_one_letter_code
_entity_poly.pdbx_strand_id
1 'polypeptide(L)'
;MELLLESAGILFIKVLENIGDEEKQAKKNKQDRLTPPQPFIVDGEMKQKLKRKKIILVDDLYTTGRTMFHAYDAIKTCQPKDIQTFSLFR
;
A
#
# COMPACT_ATOMS: atom_id res chain seq x y z
N MET A 1 12.33 -4.50 4.01
CA MET A 1 11.93 -4.83 2.62
C MET A 1 12.91 -4.27 1.58
N GLU A 2 13.19 -2.97 1.60
CA GLU A 2 13.94 -2.27 0.55
C GLU A 2 15.34 -2.84 0.34
N LEU A 3 16.14 -2.96 1.41
CA LEU A 3 17.48 -3.56 1.34
C LEU A 3 17.49 -4.98 0.75
N LEU A 4 16.43 -5.76 0.97
CA LEU A 4 16.30 -7.10 0.40
C LEU A 4 16.11 -7.04 -1.12
N LEU A 5 15.25 -6.14 -1.59
CA LEU A 5 15.00 -5.94 -3.02
C LEU A 5 16.26 -5.40 -3.72
N GLU A 6 16.97 -4.46 -3.09
CA GLU A 6 18.25 -3.94 -3.57
C GLU A 6 19.31 -5.04 -3.68
N SER A 7 19.48 -5.84 -2.62
CA SER A 7 20.45 -6.94 -2.59
C SER A 7 20.13 -8.03 -3.62
N ALA A 8 18.84 -8.21 -3.95
CA ALA A 8 18.39 -9.13 -4.99
C ALA A 8 18.46 -8.55 -6.41
N GLY A 9 18.85 -7.28 -6.57
CA GLY A 9 18.87 -6.60 -7.88
C GLY A 9 17.47 -6.36 -8.46
N ILE A 10 16.43 -6.36 -7.63
CA ILE A 10 15.05 -6.12 -8.05
C ILE A 10 14.77 -4.61 -7.99
N LEU A 11 14.45 -4.03 -9.13
CA LEU A 11 14.01 -2.63 -9.20
C LEU A 11 12.63 -2.47 -8.56
N PHE A 12 12.50 -1.49 -7.67
CA PHE A 12 11.24 -1.14 -7.03
C PHE A 12 11.06 0.38 -6.99
N ILE A 13 9.82 0.79 -6.75
CA ILE A 13 9.41 2.20 -6.63
C ILE A 13 8.57 2.36 -5.38
N LYS A 14 8.78 3.45 -4.63
CA LYS A 14 7.89 3.86 -3.55
C LYS A 14 6.76 4.68 -4.17
N VAL A 15 5.54 4.17 -4.08
CA VAL A 15 4.36 4.72 -4.77
C VAL A 15 3.29 5.23 -3.80
N LEU A 16 3.26 4.65 -2.61
CA LEU A 16 2.24 4.90 -1.62
C LEU A 16 2.81 5.86 -0.58
N GLU A 17 2.18 7.01 -0.45
CA GLU A 17 2.45 7.93 0.66
C GLU A 17 1.35 7.79 1.70
N ASN A 18 1.74 7.58 2.96
CA ASN A 18 0.81 7.49 4.07
C ASN A 18 0.51 8.90 4.60
N ILE A 19 -0.72 9.35 4.44
CA ILE A 19 -1.22 10.66 4.91
C ILE A 19 -2.12 10.54 6.15
N GLY A 20 -2.28 9.34 6.70
CA GLY A 20 -3.05 9.13 7.92
C GLY A 20 -2.24 9.53 9.14
N ASP A 21 -2.61 10.63 9.80
CA ASP A 21 -2.05 11.04 11.10
C ASP A 21 -1.94 9.83 12.07
N GLU A 22 -0.72 9.41 12.41
CA GLU A 22 -0.46 8.36 13.39
C GLU A 22 -0.99 8.76 14.80
N GLU A 23 -0.98 10.06 15.11
CA GLU A 23 -1.44 10.59 16.40
C GLU A 23 -2.96 10.42 16.66
N LYS A 24 -3.78 10.28 15.61
CA LYS A 24 -5.26 10.26 15.75
C LYS A 24 -5.87 8.87 15.90
N GLN A 25 -5.09 7.79 15.74
CA GLN A 25 -5.63 6.42 15.86
C GLN A 25 -5.84 5.98 17.31
N ALA A 26 -5.04 6.48 18.26
CA ALA A 26 -5.18 6.13 19.68
C ALA A 26 -6.46 6.67 20.33
N LYS A 27 -7.12 7.67 19.73
CA LYS A 27 -8.31 8.36 20.28
C LYS A 27 -9.65 8.00 19.60
N LYS A 28 -9.68 7.10 18.61
CA LYS A 28 -10.92 6.78 17.87
C LYS A 28 -11.80 5.73 18.58
N ASN A 29 -13.03 6.13 18.89
CA ASN A 29 -14.06 5.32 19.54
C ASN A 29 -14.51 4.13 18.66
N LYS A 30 -15.12 3.11 19.30
CA LYS A 30 -15.57 1.85 18.65
C LYS A 30 -16.39 2.06 17.35
N GLN A 31 -17.12 3.16 17.21
CA GLN A 31 -17.96 3.47 16.04
C GLN A 31 -17.20 4.05 14.83
N ASP A 32 -16.08 4.76 15.04
CA ASP A 32 -15.25 5.33 13.95
C ASP A 32 -14.45 4.26 13.17
N ARG A 33 -14.53 3.00 13.61
CA ARG A 33 -13.81 1.85 13.04
C ARG A 33 -14.54 1.21 11.86
N LEU A 34 -15.78 1.61 11.58
CA LEU A 34 -16.61 0.99 10.54
C LEU A 34 -16.09 1.25 9.12
N THR A 35 -15.45 2.40 8.87
CA THR A 35 -14.70 2.70 7.64
C THR A 35 -13.61 3.72 7.95
N PRO A 36 -12.39 3.29 8.33
CA PRO A 36 -11.28 4.21 8.46
C PRO A 36 -10.99 4.86 7.09
N PRO A 37 -10.67 6.17 7.05
CA PRO A 37 -10.34 6.85 5.81
C PRO A 37 -9.13 6.19 5.16
N GLN A 38 -9.12 6.13 3.83
CA GLN A 38 -8.00 5.60 3.03
C GLN A 38 -6.72 6.38 3.39
N PRO A 39 -5.72 5.74 4.03
CA PRO A 39 -4.50 6.43 4.47
C PRO A 39 -3.47 6.62 3.34
N PHE A 40 -3.62 5.94 2.19
CA PHE A 40 -2.65 6.02 1.11
C PHE A 40 -3.10 6.89 -0.05
N ILE A 41 -2.15 7.67 -0.57
CA ILE A 41 -2.29 8.39 -1.85
C ILE A 41 -1.22 7.93 -2.84
N VAL A 42 -1.53 8.12 -4.13
CA VAL A 42 -0.64 7.86 -5.26
C VAL A 42 -0.55 9.15 -6.07
N ASP A 43 0.66 9.63 -6.33
CA ASP A 43 0.90 10.82 -7.14
C ASP A 43 0.35 10.66 -8.57
N GLY A 44 -0.10 11.76 -9.19
CA GLY A 44 -0.67 11.77 -10.54
C GLY A 44 0.26 11.22 -11.63
N GLU A 45 1.56 11.50 -11.57
CA GLU A 45 2.55 10.94 -12.51
C GLU A 45 2.66 9.42 -12.33
N MET A 46 2.65 8.97 -11.07
CA MET A 46 2.73 7.55 -10.74
C MET A 46 1.47 6.80 -11.18
N LYS A 47 0.28 7.40 -11.05
CA LYS A 47 -0.97 6.82 -11.57
C LYS A 47 -0.85 6.43 -13.04
N GLN A 48 -0.23 7.28 -13.85
CA GLN A 48 -0.04 6.98 -15.27
C GLN A 48 0.99 5.88 -15.51
N LYS A 49 2.08 5.85 -14.74
CA LYS A 49 3.10 4.78 -14.83
C LYS A 49 2.54 3.40 -14.49
N LEU A 50 1.59 3.34 -13.55
CA LEU A 50 0.98 2.10 -13.06
C LEU A 50 -0.16 1.57 -13.93
N LYS A 51 -0.74 2.42 -14.79
CA LYS A 51 -1.87 2.06 -15.63
C LYS A 51 -1.53 0.87 -16.54
N ARG A 52 -2.39 -0.15 -16.55
CA ARG A 52 -2.25 -1.40 -17.33
C ARG A 52 -0.95 -2.18 -17.04
N LYS A 53 -0.27 -1.92 -15.92
CA LYS A 53 0.89 -2.71 -15.46
C LYS A 53 0.47 -3.84 -14.54
N LYS A 54 1.27 -4.90 -14.49
CA LYS A 54 1.21 -5.90 -13.41
C LYS A 54 2.02 -5.36 -12.25
N ILE A 55 1.44 -5.35 -11.06
CA ILE A 55 2.04 -4.75 -9.86
C ILE A 55 2.15 -5.81 -8.78
N ILE A 56 3.27 -5.82 -8.07
CA ILE A 56 3.44 -6.58 -6.85
C ILE A 56 3.62 -5.58 -5.72
N LEU A 57 2.68 -5.58 -4.76
CA LEU A 57 2.82 -4.88 -3.50
C LEU A 57 3.61 -5.75 -2.53
N VAL A 58 4.56 -5.14 -1.82
CA VAL A 58 5.51 -5.86 -0.98
C VAL A 58 5.55 -5.23 0.40
N ASP A 59 5.42 -6.04 1.46
CA ASP A 59 5.47 -5.59 2.86
C ASP A 59 6.20 -6.63 3.71
N ASP A 60 6.83 -6.24 4.82
CA ASP A 60 7.61 -7.18 5.62
C ASP A 60 6.72 -8.12 6.46
N LEU A 61 5.60 -7.62 7.00
CA LEU A 61 4.75 -8.36 7.92
C LEU A 61 3.25 -8.24 7.58
N TYR A 62 2.63 -9.36 7.23
CA TYR A 62 1.20 -9.45 7.00
C TYR A 62 0.45 -9.86 8.28
N THR A 63 -0.18 -8.89 8.95
CA THR A 63 -1.00 -9.17 10.15
C THR A 63 -2.50 -9.25 9.83
N THR A 64 -3.27 -8.20 10.15
CA THR A 64 -4.71 -8.09 9.85
C THR A 64 -5.00 -7.80 8.38
N GLY A 65 -3.94 -7.63 7.57
CA GLY A 65 -4.02 -7.28 6.16
C GLY A 65 -4.55 -5.89 5.84
N ARG A 66 -5.00 -5.11 6.84
CA ARG A 66 -5.64 -3.80 6.62
C ARG A 66 -4.77 -2.82 5.84
N THR A 67 -3.49 -2.72 6.19
CA THR A 67 -2.51 -1.88 5.48
C THR A 67 -2.41 -2.30 4.02
N MET A 68 -2.25 -3.59 3.75
CA MET A 68 -2.21 -4.14 2.40
C MET A 68 -3.51 -3.95 1.61
N PHE A 69 -4.68 -4.04 2.27
CA PHE A 69 -5.97 -3.75 1.64
C PHE A 69 -6.09 -2.28 1.26
N HIS A 70 -5.70 -1.35 2.15
CA HIS A 70 -5.70 0.07 1.84
C HIS A 70 -4.74 0.40 0.69
N ALA A 71 -3.54 -0.16 0.70
CA ALA A 71 -2.57 -0.04 -0.38
C ALA A 71 -3.13 -0.56 -1.71
N TYR A 72 -3.74 -1.75 -1.70
CA TYR A 72 -4.41 -2.34 -2.86
C TYR A 72 -5.49 -1.42 -3.41
N ASP A 73 -6.37 -0.89 -2.56
CA ASP A 73 -7.45 0.01 -2.98
C ASP A 73 -6.91 1.30 -3.60
N ALA A 74 -5.85 1.88 -3.01
CA ALA A 74 -5.19 3.07 -3.57
C ALA A 74 -4.63 2.79 -4.98
N ILE A 75 -3.92 1.66 -5.16
CA ILE A 75 -3.36 1.24 -6.45
C ILE A 75 -4.46 0.90 -7.46
N LYS A 76 -5.55 0.28 -7.03
CA LYS A 76 -6.67 -0.10 -7.91
C LYS A 76 -7.26 1.09 -8.65
N THR A 77 -7.28 2.28 -8.03
CA THR A 77 -7.71 3.53 -8.69
C THR A 77 -6.86 3.91 -9.91
N CYS A 78 -5.65 3.38 -10.02
CA CYS A 78 -4.72 3.62 -11.13
C CYS A 78 -5.01 2.73 -12.37
N GLN A 79 -6.00 1.85 -12.31
CA GLN A 79 -6.35 0.90 -13.37
C GLN A 79 -5.18 -0.01 -13.81
N PRO A 80 -4.54 -0.73 -12.88
CA PRO A 80 -3.52 -1.71 -13.23
C PRO A 80 -4.13 -2.90 -13.97
N LYS A 81 -3.27 -3.67 -14.64
CA LYS A 81 -3.67 -4.93 -15.29
C LYS A 81 -3.89 -6.05 -14.27
N ASP A 82 -3.05 -6.08 -13.25
CA ASP A 82 -3.06 -7.09 -12.19
C ASP A 82 -2.35 -6.56 -10.95
N ILE A 83 -2.77 -7.01 -9.77
CA ILE A 83 -2.15 -6.65 -8.49
C ILE A 83 -1.98 -7.93 -7.67
N GLN A 84 -0.74 -8.22 -7.31
CA GLN A 84 -0.38 -9.30 -6.39
C GLN A 84 0.22 -8.71 -5.11
N THR A 85 0.21 -9.47 -4.03
CA THR A 85 0.85 -9.09 -2.77
C THR A 85 1.89 -10.12 -2.39
N PHE A 86 2.96 -9.67 -1.76
CA PHE A 86 3.99 -10.51 -1.19
C PHE A 86 4.36 -9.99 0.20
N SER A 87 4.51 -10.91 1.16
CA SER A 87 5.02 -10.57 2.48
C SER A 87 6.00 -11.62 2.98
N LEU A 88 7.00 -11.18 3.77
CA LEU A 88 8.03 -12.06 4.30
C LEU A 88 7.51 -12.89 5.48
N PHE A 89 6.67 -12.28 6.31
CA PHE A 89 6.17 -12.88 7.54
C PHE A 89 4.65 -12.74 7.63
N ARG A 90 4.04 -13.68 8.37
CA ARG A 90 2.61 -13.71 8.66
C ARG A 90 2.38 -14.03 10.13
#